data_AF-A0ABD5STT4-F1
#
_entry.id   AF-A0ABD5STT4-F1
#
_cell.length_a   1.000
_cell.length_b   1.000
_cell.length_c   1.000
_cell.angle_alpha   90.00
_cell.angle_beta   90.00
_cell.angle_gamma   90.00
#
_symmetry.space_group_name_H-M   'P 1'
#
loop_
_entity.id
_entity.type
_entity.pdbx_description
1 polymer ?
#
loop_
_entity_poly.entity_id
_entity_poly.type
_entity_poly.pdbx_seq_one_letter_code
_entity_poly.pdbx_strand_id
1 'polypeptide(L)'
;MTYGTNPEERYSYGEVSDADRRDFLKAFGVIAGGGIAGATLRDLRAEVSSGAAEGLAEMGEAVRGGLTGTLDAALLNEQLAGLEERFELLPELDSMGIPEQGASAYQELTTAAWVINDHLAEVGFFASAEENLPAFTPDHIEETTRQLLHIEELPTALSEIGFAEGEQTALVTNIVNAREQLSWWMNTPDYPPADVVEDGVVYEFVAPLHQRGAEGALLWIDGLDYHLWQNKVLITEEMLDRGLWDVKSMLGGYYLLGSAVRDLAGGEISDESLSALISGGTAITIIGQEFLRNDAIQITDPMRAPREVSP
;
A
#
# COMPACT_ATOMS: atom_id res chain seq x y z
N MET A 1 -18.02 -10.32 17.31
CA MET A 1 -16.61 -9.99 17.05
C MET A 1 -16.33 -8.69 17.76
N THR A 2 -15.44 -8.70 18.74
CA THR A 2 -14.95 -7.46 19.34
C THR A 2 -14.05 -6.85 18.28
N TYR A 3 -14.58 -5.88 17.52
CA TYR A 3 -13.75 -5.15 16.57
C TYR A 3 -12.56 -4.58 17.37
N GLY A 4 -11.35 -4.79 16.87
CA GLY A 4 -10.17 -4.12 17.39
C GLY A 4 -10.36 -2.60 17.39
N THR A 5 -9.38 -1.89 17.92
CA THR A 5 -9.32 -0.42 17.89
C THR A 5 -9.60 0.09 16.47
N ASN A 6 -10.42 1.14 16.32
CA ASN A 6 -10.76 1.69 14.99
C ASN A 6 -9.45 2.07 14.26
N PRO A 7 -9.12 1.45 13.11
CA PRO A 7 -7.87 1.74 12.41
C PRO A 7 -7.75 3.24 12.04
N GLU A 8 -8.87 3.95 11.87
CA GLU A 8 -8.90 5.40 11.61
C GLU A 8 -8.26 6.23 12.74
N GLU A 9 -8.35 5.77 13.99
CA GLU A 9 -7.76 6.47 15.13
C GLU A 9 -6.23 6.30 15.22
N ARG A 10 -5.66 5.38 14.42
CA ARG A 10 -4.25 4.96 14.48
C ARG A 10 -3.51 5.15 13.16
N TYR A 11 -4.18 5.67 12.13
CA TYR A 11 -3.56 5.94 10.85
C TYR A 11 -2.75 7.22 10.92
N SER A 12 -1.50 7.13 10.47
CA SER A 12 -0.54 8.23 10.46
C SER A 12 -0.49 8.86 9.06
N TYR A 13 -0.90 10.13 8.95
CA TYR A 13 -0.80 10.93 7.73
C TYR A 13 0.59 11.57 7.61
N GLY A 14 1.61 10.77 7.29
CA GLY A 14 2.99 11.23 7.16
C GLY A 14 3.73 11.51 8.48
N GLU A 15 3.01 11.66 9.60
CA GLU A 15 3.58 11.81 10.94
C GLU A 15 3.04 10.77 11.91
N VAL A 16 3.94 10.05 12.57
CA VAL A 16 3.59 9.04 13.58
C VAL A 16 3.57 9.66 14.97
N SER A 17 2.60 9.32 15.81
CA SER A 17 2.60 9.75 17.22
C SER A 17 3.53 8.89 18.08
N ASP A 18 3.97 9.42 19.23
CA ASP A 18 4.75 8.63 20.20
C ASP A 18 3.96 7.43 20.76
N ALA A 19 2.63 7.53 20.78
CA ALA A 19 1.78 6.41 21.20
C ALA A 19 1.82 5.30 20.15
N ASP A 20 1.68 5.65 18.87
CA ASP A 20 1.69 4.68 17.77
C ASP A 20 3.06 4.02 17.61
N ARG A 21 4.17 4.76 17.77
CA ARG A 21 5.52 4.18 17.79
C ARG A 21 5.69 3.16 18.92
N ARG A 22 5.13 3.43 20.10
CA ARG A 22 5.18 2.48 21.23
C ARG A 22 4.34 1.24 20.96
N ASP A 23 3.16 1.41 20.39
CA ASP A 23 2.28 0.30 20.04
C ASP A 23 2.89 -0.57 18.93
N PHE A 24 3.56 0.05 17.94
CA PHE A 24 4.36 -0.62 16.92
C PHE A 24 5.45 -1.49 17.55
N LEU A 25 6.32 -0.90 18.37
CA LEU A 25 7.41 -1.64 19.04
C LEU A 25 6.88 -2.77 19.93
N LYS A 26 5.74 -2.54 20.59
CA LYS A 26 5.07 -3.56 21.41
C LYS A 26 4.60 -4.76 20.58
N ALA A 27 4.15 -4.57 19.34
CA ALA A 27 3.80 -5.67 18.44
C ALA A 27 5.01 -6.60 18.22
N PHE A 28 6.21 -6.03 18.11
CA PHE A 28 7.45 -6.80 17.96
C PHE A 28 8.05 -7.32 19.27
N GLY A 29 7.34 -7.21 20.40
CA GLY A 29 7.81 -7.64 21.71
C GLY A 29 8.86 -6.73 22.34
N VAL A 30 9.07 -5.52 21.79
CA VAL A 30 10.03 -4.55 22.32
C VAL A 30 9.36 -3.71 23.41
N ILE A 31 9.93 -3.72 24.62
CA ILE A 31 9.47 -2.86 25.71
C ILE A 31 10.08 -1.48 25.51
N ALA A 32 9.29 -0.65 24.86
CA ALA A 32 9.55 0.76 24.62
C ALA A 32 9.93 1.57 25.89
N GLY A 33 11.19 2.05 25.96
CA GLY A 33 11.65 3.02 26.96
C GLY A 33 11.31 4.48 26.62
N GLY A 34 11.75 5.45 27.42
CA GLY A 34 11.45 6.89 27.21
C GLY A 34 12.12 7.56 25.99
N GLY A 35 12.85 6.82 25.14
CA GLY A 35 13.65 7.33 24.03
C GLY A 35 13.03 7.25 22.63
N ILE A 36 11.71 7.06 22.52
CA ILE A 36 11.02 6.77 21.23
C ILE A 36 10.48 8.03 20.53
N ALA A 37 10.53 9.17 21.22
CA ALA A 37 10.05 10.43 20.67
C ALA A 37 10.81 10.79 19.39
N GLY A 38 10.08 10.86 18.27
CA GLY A 38 10.67 11.14 16.96
C GLY A 38 11.55 10.03 16.37
N ALA A 39 11.42 8.79 16.84
CA ALA A 39 12.18 7.67 16.27
C ALA A 39 11.87 7.48 14.78
N THR A 40 12.94 7.34 14.01
CA THR A 40 12.95 7.16 12.55
C THR A 40 12.79 5.68 12.18
N LEU A 41 12.59 5.38 10.90
CA LEU A 41 12.56 3.99 10.41
C LEU A 41 13.86 3.22 10.76
N ARG A 42 15.01 3.91 10.71
CA ARG A 42 16.31 3.33 11.09
C ARG A 42 16.38 3.03 12.59
N ASP A 43 15.83 3.90 13.43
CA ASP A 43 15.77 3.66 14.87
C ASP A 43 14.84 2.48 15.20
N LEU A 44 13.69 2.38 14.52
CA LEU A 44 12.80 1.23 14.66
C LEU A 44 13.48 -0.08 14.24
N ARG A 45 14.22 -0.08 13.13
CA ARG A 45 15.04 -1.23 12.70
C ARG A 45 16.04 -1.65 13.78
N ALA A 46 16.69 -0.70 14.46
CA ALA A 46 17.70 -1.00 15.48
C ALA A 46 17.10 -1.67 16.73
N GLU A 47 15.84 -1.37 17.05
CA GLU A 47 15.13 -1.93 18.19
C GLU A 47 14.48 -3.29 17.88
N VAL A 48 14.08 -3.51 16.63
CA VAL A 48 13.41 -4.75 16.19
C VAL A 48 14.44 -5.77 15.73
N SER A 49 14.64 -6.84 16.50
CA SER A 49 15.51 -7.95 16.10
C SER A 49 15.11 -8.52 14.74
N SER A 50 16.10 -8.85 13.90
CA SER A 50 15.89 -9.71 12.74
C SER A 50 15.50 -11.09 13.27
N GLY A 51 14.22 -11.41 13.16
CA GLY A 51 13.71 -12.73 13.52
C GLY A 51 14.27 -13.78 12.55
N ALA A 52 14.04 -15.05 12.85
CA ALA A 52 14.11 -16.04 11.79
C ALA A 52 12.92 -15.73 10.86
N ALA A 53 13.20 -15.34 9.61
CA ALA A 53 12.21 -15.11 8.55
C ALA A 53 11.57 -16.44 8.13
N GLU A 54 11.00 -17.17 9.09
CA GLU A 54 10.51 -18.54 8.93
C GLU A 54 9.38 -18.53 7.90
N GLY A 55 9.67 -19.09 6.72
CA GLY A 55 8.72 -19.25 5.63
C GLY A 55 8.80 -18.19 4.53
N LEU A 56 9.29 -16.96 4.79
CA LEU A 56 9.36 -15.92 3.75
C LEU A 56 10.29 -16.31 2.58
N ALA A 57 11.42 -16.96 2.89
CA ALA A 57 12.33 -17.47 1.87
C ALA A 57 11.67 -18.53 0.98
N GLU A 58 10.99 -19.49 1.59
CA GLU A 58 10.29 -20.58 0.89
C GLU A 58 9.16 -20.03 0.01
N MET A 59 8.39 -19.06 0.53
CA MET A 59 7.35 -18.37 -0.22
C MET A 59 7.93 -17.65 -1.45
N GLY A 60 9.07 -16.97 -1.30
CA GLY A 60 9.68 -16.19 -2.38
C GLY A 60 10.27 -17.08 -3.46
N GLU A 61 10.91 -18.18 -3.06
CA GLU A 61 11.38 -19.22 -3.96
C GLU A 61 10.21 -19.82 -4.75
N ALA A 62 9.08 -20.08 -4.09
CA ALA A 62 7.89 -20.63 -4.71
C ALA A 62 7.24 -19.64 -5.70
N VAL A 63 7.13 -18.35 -5.35
CA VAL A 63 6.67 -17.30 -6.28
C VAL A 63 7.60 -17.21 -7.50
N ARG A 64 8.92 -17.19 -7.28
CA ARG A 64 9.92 -17.18 -8.37
C ARG A 64 9.77 -18.40 -9.27
N GLY A 65 9.53 -19.58 -8.70
CA GLY A 65 9.37 -20.84 -9.43
C GLY A 65 8.03 -20.99 -10.15
N GLY A 66 6.98 -20.28 -9.70
CA GLY A 66 5.61 -20.38 -10.23
C GLY A 66 5.29 -19.48 -11.42
N LEU A 67 6.24 -18.67 -11.89
CA LEU A 67 6.04 -17.78 -13.03
C LEU A 67 5.81 -18.58 -14.33
N THR A 68 4.72 -18.27 -15.04
CA THR A 68 4.34 -18.95 -16.29
C THR A 68 5.01 -18.36 -17.52
N GLY A 69 5.37 -17.07 -17.47
CA GLY A 69 6.11 -16.33 -18.49
C GLY A 69 7.43 -15.78 -17.97
N THR A 70 8.15 -15.05 -18.82
CA THR A 70 9.40 -14.37 -18.43
C THR A 70 9.13 -12.90 -18.14
N LEU A 71 9.62 -12.42 -17.00
CA LEU A 71 9.60 -11.00 -16.66
C LEU A 71 10.45 -10.20 -17.65
N ASP A 72 9.89 -9.14 -18.20
CA ASP A 72 10.59 -8.21 -19.09
C ASP A 72 11.30 -7.14 -18.24
N ALA A 73 12.56 -7.42 -17.90
CA ALA A 73 13.38 -6.51 -17.12
C ALA A 73 13.54 -5.12 -17.78
N ALA A 74 13.53 -5.03 -19.11
CA ALA A 74 13.68 -3.75 -19.79
C ALA A 74 12.41 -2.90 -19.62
N LEU A 75 11.23 -3.50 -19.81
CA LEU A 75 9.94 -2.86 -19.55
C LEU A 75 9.83 -2.44 -18.08
N LEU A 76 10.13 -3.34 -17.14
CA LEU A 76 10.03 -3.04 -15.70
C LEU A 76 10.94 -1.88 -15.30
N ASN A 77 12.18 -1.83 -15.81
CA ASN A 77 13.09 -0.71 -15.57
C ASN A 77 12.55 0.61 -16.14
N GLU A 78 12.08 0.60 -17.39
CA GLU A 78 11.55 1.79 -18.05
C GLU A 78 10.32 2.34 -17.34
N GLN A 79 9.37 1.46 -17.01
CA GLN A 79 8.10 1.88 -16.41
C GLN A 79 8.24 2.23 -14.93
N LEU A 80 9.16 1.61 -14.18
CA LEU A 80 9.46 2.07 -12.82
C LEU A 80 10.08 3.45 -12.81
N ALA A 81 11.05 3.73 -13.68
CA ALA A 81 11.58 5.08 -13.82
C ALA A 81 10.47 6.08 -14.22
N GLY A 82 9.58 5.67 -15.12
CA GLY A 82 8.40 6.46 -15.48
C GLY A 82 7.43 6.70 -14.32
N LEU A 83 7.34 5.78 -13.35
CA LEU A 83 6.56 5.93 -12.11
C LEU A 83 7.27 6.84 -11.10
N GLU A 84 8.59 6.71 -10.95
CA GLU A 84 9.42 7.61 -10.12
C GLU A 84 9.22 9.08 -10.52
N GLU A 85 9.22 9.36 -11.83
CA GLU A 85 8.92 10.69 -12.37
C GLU A 85 7.51 11.21 -11.97
N ARG A 86 6.53 10.32 -11.73
CA ARG A 86 5.18 10.74 -11.29
C ARG A 86 5.12 11.18 -9.85
N PHE A 87 6.02 10.71 -8.99
CA PHE A 87 6.11 11.22 -7.62
C PHE A 87 6.50 12.70 -7.60
N GLU A 88 7.27 13.17 -8.58
CA GLU A 88 7.66 14.58 -8.70
C GLU A 88 6.47 15.52 -8.98
N LEU A 89 5.33 14.98 -9.45
CA LEU A 89 4.11 15.74 -9.73
C LEU A 89 3.22 15.93 -8.49
N LEU A 90 3.42 15.15 -7.42
CA LEU A 90 2.56 15.21 -6.23
C LEU A 90 2.50 16.61 -5.57
N PRO A 91 3.61 17.37 -5.44
CA PRO A 91 3.55 18.74 -4.91
C PRO A 91 2.76 19.72 -5.81
N GLU A 92 2.70 19.47 -7.12
CA GLU A 92 1.90 20.29 -8.03
C GLU A 92 0.41 19.99 -7.87
N LEU A 93 0.04 18.72 -7.63
CA LEU A 93 -1.34 18.32 -7.33
C LEU A 93 -1.83 18.94 -6.01
N ASP A 94 -0.98 18.96 -4.98
CA ASP A 94 -1.25 19.64 -3.71
C ASP A 94 -1.61 21.12 -3.95
N SER A 95 -0.79 21.80 -4.75
CA SER A 95 -0.98 23.22 -5.09
C SER A 95 -2.19 23.49 -5.98
N MET A 96 -2.60 22.53 -6.81
CA MET A 96 -3.74 22.63 -7.72
C MET A 96 -5.08 22.54 -6.98
N GLY A 97 -5.14 21.72 -5.93
CA GLY A 97 -6.37 21.38 -5.24
C GLY A 97 -7.32 20.56 -6.12
N ILE A 98 -8.52 21.05 -6.39
CA ILE A 98 -9.54 20.30 -7.14
C ILE A 98 -9.28 20.42 -8.66
N PRO A 99 -9.14 19.29 -9.39
CA PRO A 99 -8.97 19.30 -10.84
C PRO A 99 -10.14 19.97 -11.60
N GLU A 100 -9.83 20.58 -12.74
CA GLU A 100 -10.85 21.10 -13.66
C GLU A 100 -11.63 19.96 -14.37
N GLN A 101 -12.79 20.28 -14.93
CA GLN A 101 -13.58 19.32 -15.68
C GLN A 101 -12.79 18.74 -16.86
N GLY A 102 -12.62 17.42 -16.87
CA GLY A 102 -11.93 16.72 -17.95
C GLY A 102 -10.41 16.78 -17.87
N ALA A 103 -9.85 17.21 -16.73
CA ALA A 103 -8.46 16.99 -16.40
C ALA A 103 -8.17 15.50 -16.14
N SER A 104 -6.89 15.14 -16.22
CA SER A 104 -6.34 13.79 -16.06
C SER A 104 -5.16 13.77 -15.07
N ALA A 105 -5.15 14.70 -14.11
CA ALA A 105 -3.98 14.98 -13.29
C ALA A 105 -3.63 13.80 -12.36
N TYR A 106 -4.63 13.15 -11.77
CA TYR A 106 -4.44 11.93 -10.98
C TYR A 106 -4.25 10.70 -11.87
N GLN A 107 -5.01 10.59 -12.97
CA GLN A 107 -4.86 9.50 -13.94
C GLN A 107 -3.45 9.42 -14.55
N GLU A 108 -2.79 10.56 -14.74
CA GLU A 108 -1.42 10.59 -15.26
C GLU A 108 -0.39 9.99 -14.30
N LEU A 109 -0.70 9.88 -13.00
CA LEU A 109 0.19 9.26 -12.01
C LEU A 109 0.31 7.74 -12.19
N THR A 110 -0.72 7.08 -12.71
CA THR A 110 -0.81 5.61 -12.79
C THR A 110 -0.37 5.06 -14.13
N THR A 111 -0.14 5.90 -15.13
CA THR A 111 0.05 5.46 -16.53
C THR A 111 1.16 4.41 -16.67
N ALA A 112 2.32 4.63 -16.04
CA ALA A 112 3.43 3.67 -16.08
C ALA A 112 3.14 2.42 -15.22
N ALA A 113 2.47 2.60 -14.08
CA ALA A 113 2.06 1.50 -13.21
C ALA A 113 1.06 0.55 -13.90
N TRP A 114 0.16 1.05 -14.75
CA TRP A 114 -0.72 0.19 -15.56
C TRP A 114 0.07 -0.72 -16.52
N VAL A 115 1.11 -0.20 -17.16
CA VAL A 115 1.96 -1.00 -18.06
C VAL A 115 2.69 -2.11 -17.28
N ILE A 116 3.16 -1.81 -16.06
CA ILE A 116 3.72 -2.82 -15.16
C ILE A 116 2.64 -3.85 -14.82
N ASN A 117 1.46 -3.40 -14.36
CA ASN A 117 0.37 -4.26 -13.90
C ASN A 117 -0.06 -5.26 -14.97
N ASP A 118 -0.26 -4.78 -16.20
CA ASP A 118 -0.66 -5.60 -17.34
C ASP A 118 0.39 -6.66 -17.66
N HIS A 119 1.67 -6.28 -17.62
CA HIS A 119 2.77 -7.23 -17.80
C HIS A 119 2.78 -8.30 -16.69
N LEU A 120 2.61 -7.92 -15.42
CA LEU A 120 2.56 -8.85 -14.29
C LEU A 120 1.38 -9.82 -14.40
N ALA A 121 0.23 -9.34 -14.84
CA ALA A 121 -0.93 -10.18 -15.10
C ALA A 121 -0.67 -11.16 -16.25
N GLU A 122 -0.09 -10.70 -17.36
CA GLU A 122 0.21 -11.51 -18.54
C GLU A 122 1.17 -12.67 -18.26
N VAL A 123 2.23 -12.43 -17.47
CA VAL A 123 3.24 -13.45 -17.15
C VAL A 123 2.82 -14.39 -16.01
N GLY A 124 1.63 -14.18 -15.43
CA GLY A 124 1.08 -15.01 -14.36
C GLY A 124 1.68 -14.73 -12.99
N PHE A 125 2.29 -13.55 -12.77
CA PHE A 125 2.89 -13.18 -11.48
C PHE A 125 1.85 -13.20 -10.36
N PHE A 126 0.69 -12.56 -10.57
CA PHE A 126 -0.34 -12.49 -9.53
C PHE A 126 -0.97 -13.85 -9.22
N ALA A 127 -1.11 -14.73 -10.20
CA ALA A 127 -1.58 -16.10 -9.98
C ALA A 127 -0.56 -16.90 -9.15
N SER A 128 0.74 -16.74 -9.42
CA SER A 128 1.79 -17.35 -8.62
C SER A 128 1.84 -16.79 -7.20
N ALA A 129 1.68 -15.48 -7.02
CA ALA A 129 1.59 -14.86 -5.70
C ALA A 129 0.40 -15.41 -4.90
N GLU A 130 -0.78 -15.56 -5.52
CA GLU A 130 -1.98 -16.13 -4.88
C GLU A 130 -1.79 -17.55 -4.34
N GLU A 131 -1.07 -18.38 -5.09
CA GLU A 131 -0.85 -19.78 -4.74
C GLU A 131 0.18 -19.94 -3.61
N ASN A 132 1.14 -19.01 -3.52
CA ASN A 132 2.34 -19.19 -2.70
C ASN A 132 2.45 -18.21 -1.52
N LEU A 133 1.69 -17.12 -1.51
CA LEU A 133 1.64 -16.17 -0.41
C LEU A 133 0.33 -16.35 0.39
N PRO A 134 0.41 -16.37 1.72
CA PRO A 134 -0.78 -16.52 2.55
C PRO A 134 -1.60 -15.22 2.55
N ALA A 135 -2.87 -15.33 2.92
CA ALA A 135 -3.68 -14.17 3.29
C ALA A 135 -3.04 -13.37 4.44
N PHE A 136 -3.44 -12.10 4.59
CA PHE A 136 -2.90 -11.19 5.60
C PHE A 136 -3.36 -11.51 7.02
N THR A 137 -2.80 -12.54 7.64
CA THR A 137 -2.97 -12.77 9.08
C THR A 137 -2.13 -11.76 9.89
N PRO A 138 -2.53 -11.39 11.13
CA PRO A 138 -1.72 -10.52 11.98
C PRO A 138 -0.27 -10.99 12.13
N ASP A 139 -0.06 -12.30 12.35
CA ASP A 139 1.28 -12.88 12.48
C ASP A 139 2.10 -12.73 11.19
N HIS A 140 1.49 -12.97 10.02
CA HIS A 140 2.17 -12.80 8.73
C HIS A 140 2.50 -11.32 8.45
N ILE A 141 1.61 -10.40 8.81
CA ILE A 141 1.83 -8.96 8.69
C ILE A 141 2.98 -8.49 9.59
N GLU A 142 3.03 -8.96 10.84
CA GLU A 142 4.13 -8.65 11.74
C GLU A 142 5.46 -9.20 11.18
N GLU A 143 5.52 -10.46 10.74
CA GLU A 143 6.75 -11.02 10.18
C GLU A 143 7.19 -10.33 8.88
N THR A 144 6.26 -10.04 7.98
CA THR A 144 6.51 -9.26 6.76
C THR A 144 7.07 -7.88 7.11
N THR A 145 6.46 -7.19 8.06
CA THR A 145 6.91 -5.84 8.47
C THR A 145 8.28 -5.89 9.12
N ARG A 146 8.56 -6.92 9.92
CA ARG A 146 9.89 -7.16 10.49
C ARG A 146 10.91 -7.32 9.37
N GLN A 147 10.62 -8.11 8.34
CA GLN A 147 11.54 -8.29 7.22
C GLN A 147 11.74 -6.99 6.42
N LEU A 148 10.67 -6.22 6.15
CA LEU A 148 10.77 -4.91 5.49
C LEU A 148 11.71 -3.96 6.22
N LEU A 149 11.62 -3.89 7.57
CA LEU A 149 12.52 -3.06 8.38
C LEU A 149 14.00 -3.42 8.18
N HIS A 150 14.30 -4.68 7.84
CA HIS A 150 15.66 -5.19 7.69
C HIS A 150 16.20 -5.13 6.26
N ILE A 151 15.39 -4.70 5.28
CA ILE A 151 15.87 -4.37 3.95
C ILE A 151 16.69 -3.07 4.05
N GLU A 152 17.99 -3.14 3.79
CA GLU A 152 18.91 -2.04 4.08
C GLU A 152 18.65 -0.81 3.20
N GLU A 153 18.23 -1.07 1.97
CA GLU A 153 18.02 -0.10 0.91
C GLU A 153 16.64 0.58 1.00
N LEU A 154 15.71 0.05 1.81
CA LEU A 154 14.32 0.53 1.86
C LEU A 154 14.19 2.03 2.16
N PRO A 155 14.87 2.60 3.19
CA PRO A 155 14.78 4.04 3.46
C PRO A 155 15.31 4.89 2.30
N THR A 156 16.34 4.42 1.60
CA THR A 156 16.92 5.11 0.44
C THR A 156 15.95 5.08 -0.73
N ALA A 157 15.41 3.91 -1.07
CA ALA A 157 14.45 3.75 -2.16
C ALA A 157 13.19 4.62 -1.97
N LEU A 158 12.67 4.70 -0.73
CA LEU A 158 11.55 5.57 -0.40
C LEU A 158 11.92 7.06 -0.46
N SER A 159 13.13 7.43 -0.04
CA SER A 159 13.60 8.81 -0.15
C SER A 159 13.77 9.26 -1.59
N GLU A 160 14.20 8.37 -2.49
CA GLU A 160 14.41 8.66 -3.92
C GLU A 160 13.10 9.04 -4.62
N ILE A 161 11.98 8.44 -4.21
CA ILE A 161 10.63 8.76 -4.72
C ILE A 161 9.92 9.83 -3.86
N GLY A 162 10.65 10.55 -3.01
CA GLY A 162 10.13 11.73 -2.31
C GLY A 162 9.38 11.47 -1.00
N PHE A 163 9.54 10.31 -0.35
CA PHE A 163 9.09 10.14 1.04
C PHE A 163 10.11 10.71 2.03
N ALA A 164 9.68 11.68 2.83
CA ALA A 164 10.42 12.17 3.97
C ALA A 164 10.53 11.10 5.08
N GLU A 165 11.50 11.21 5.96
CA GLU A 165 11.78 10.21 7.02
C GLU A 165 10.58 9.93 7.94
N GLY A 166 9.78 10.96 8.25
CA GLY A 166 8.53 10.81 8.98
C GLY A 166 7.51 9.97 8.22
N GLU A 167 7.37 10.23 6.93
CA GLU A 167 6.44 9.53 6.04
C GLU A 167 6.85 8.06 5.82
N GLN A 168 8.15 7.79 5.70
CA GLN A 168 8.69 6.42 5.65
C GLN A 168 8.32 5.63 6.91
N THR A 169 8.46 6.28 8.07
CA THR A 169 8.10 5.69 9.37
C THR A 169 6.59 5.46 9.45
N ALA A 170 5.78 6.40 8.94
CA ALA A 170 4.32 6.29 8.89
C ALA A 170 3.86 5.13 8.01
N LEU A 171 4.42 4.97 6.81
CA LEU A 171 4.11 3.85 5.92
C LEU A 171 4.27 2.50 6.63
N VAL A 172 5.42 2.27 7.25
CA VAL A 172 5.72 0.97 7.89
C VAL A 172 4.90 0.79 9.17
N THR A 173 4.68 1.86 9.94
CA THR A 173 3.85 1.79 11.16
C THR A 173 2.39 1.48 10.84
N ASN A 174 1.85 2.08 9.78
CA ASN A 174 0.47 1.88 9.34
C ASN A 174 0.18 0.42 8.98
N ILE A 175 1.14 -0.32 8.44
CA ILE A 175 0.99 -1.76 8.16
C ILE A 175 0.61 -2.54 9.42
N VAL A 176 1.35 -2.33 10.52
CA VAL A 176 1.10 -3.02 11.79
C VAL A 176 -0.16 -2.52 12.48
N ASN A 177 -0.44 -1.21 12.39
CA ASN A 177 -1.66 -0.63 12.96
C ASN A 177 -2.93 -1.14 12.27
N ALA A 178 -2.86 -1.42 10.97
CA ALA A 178 -3.96 -1.92 10.17
C ALA A 178 -4.05 -3.46 10.09
N ARG A 179 -3.19 -4.21 10.77
CA ARG A 179 -3.10 -5.69 10.62
C ARG A 179 -4.42 -6.44 10.79
N GLU A 180 -5.28 -5.99 11.71
CA GLU A 180 -6.60 -6.60 11.92
C GLU A 180 -7.55 -6.33 10.73
N GLN A 181 -7.50 -5.13 10.14
CA GLN A 181 -8.28 -4.78 8.96
C GLN A 181 -7.75 -5.48 7.71
N LEU A 182 -6.43 -5.56 7.56
CA LEU A 182 -5.78 -6.31 6.49
C LEU A 182 -6.24 -7.78 6.49
N SER A 183 -6.53 -8.37 7.64
CA SER A 183 -7.03 -9.75 7.73
C SER A 183 -8.39 -10.01 7.08
N TRP A 184 -9.11 -8.96 6.66
CA TRP A 184 -10.35 -9.09 5.88
C TRP A 184 -10.07 -9.34 4.39
N TRP A 185 -8.84 -9.11 3.96
CA TRP A 185 -8.37 -9.37 2.62
C TRP A 185 -7.77 -10.78 2.56
N MET A 186 -8.54 -11.70 1.97
CA MET A 186 -8.19 -13.13 1.90
C MET A 186 -7.72 -13.51 0.51
N ASN A 187 -7.08 -14.66 0.36
CA ASN A 187 -6.89 -15.23 -0.96
C ASN A 187 -8.28 -15.57 -1.54
N THR A 188 -8.43 -15.41 -2.84
CA THR A 188 -9.64 -15.69 -3.61
C THR A 188 -10.26 -17.04 -3.27
N PRO A 189 -9.51 -18.16 -3.18
CA PRO A 189 -10.07 -19.45 -2.82
C PRO A 189 -10.60 -19.55 -1.39
N ASP A 190 -10.19 -18.64 -0.50
CA ASP A 190 -10.57 -18.65 0.91
C ASP A 190 -11.88 -17.90 1.17
N TYR A 191 -12.36 -17.08 0.23
CA TYR A 191 -13.68 -16.46 0.33
C TYR A 191 -14.78 -17.52 0.23
N PRO A 192 -15.88 -17.41 1.02
CA PRO A 192 -17.06 -18.25 0.85
C PRO A 192 -17.61 -18.12 -0.58
N PRO A 193 -17.90 -19.23 -1.28
CA PRO A 193 -18.40 -19.15 -2.64
C PRO A 193 -19.89 -18.78 -2.68
N ALA A 194 -20.30 -18.10 -3.76
CA ALA A 194 -21.66 -17.56 -3.95
C ALA A 194 -22.77 -18.62 -4.00
N ASP A 195 -22.43 -19.88 -4.28
CA ASP A 195 -23.37 -21.00 -4.25
C ASP A 195 -23.58 -21.57 -2.84
N VAL A 196 -22.77 -21.15 -1.86
CA VAL A 196 -22.85 -21.59 -0.45
C VAL A 196 -23.45 -20.53 0.47
N VAL A 197 -23.16 -19.24 0.26
CA VAL A 197 -23.71 -18.14 1.07
C VAL A 197 -24.18 -16.97 0.18
N GLU A 198 -25.20 -16.24 0.65
CA GLU A 198 -25.86 -15.15 -0.09
C GLU A 198 -24.89 -14.03 -0.51
N ASP A 199 -23.94 -13.68 0.37
CA ASP A 199 -22.88 -12.69 0.11
C ASP A 199 -21.56 -13.35 -0.36
N GLY A 200 -21.63 -14.57 -0.90
CA GLY A 200 -20.45 -15.30 -1.36
C GLY A 200 -19.94 -14.77 -2.69
N VAL A 201 -18.71 -15.15 -3.06
CA VAL A 201 -18.05 -14.67 -4.27
C VAL A 201 -18.10 -15.69 -5.40
N VAL A 202 -18.09 -15.20 -6.64
CA VAL A 202 -17.86 -16.03 -7.82
C VAL A 202 -16.38 -15.89 -8.17
N TYR A 203 -15.58 -16.93 -7.90
CA TYR A 203 -14.12 -16.85 -8.00
C TYR A 203 -13.60 -16.42 -9.39
N GLU A 204 -14.33 -16.72 -10.47
CA GLU A 204 -13.95 -16.29 -11.83
C GLU A 204 -14.00 -14.77 -12.05
N PHE A 205 -14.71 -14.03 -11.18
CA PHE A 205 -14.82 -12.57 -11.23
C PHE A 205 -14.05 -11.87 -10.11
N VAL A 206 -13.24 -12.61 -9.35
CA VAL A 206 -12.41 -12.06 -8.28
C VAL A 206 -10.95 -12.29 -8.66
N ALA A 207 -10.23 -11.20 -8.93
CA ALA A 207 -8.80 -11.27 -9.22
C ALA A 207 -8.03 -11.77 -7.97
N PRO A 208 -6.81 -12.33 -8.12
CA PRO A 208 -5.90 -12.62 -7.00
C PRO A 208 -5.73 -11.49 -5.99
N LEU A 209 -5.45 -11.80 -4.72
CA LEU A 209 -5.30 -10.85 -3.63
C LEU A 209 -4.34 -9.71 -3.96
N HIS A 210 -3.12 -10.06 -4.40
CA HIS A 210 -2.10 -9.07 -4.73
C HIS A 210 -2.47 -8.23 -5.96
N GLN A 211 -3.19 -8.82 -6.92
CA GLN A 211 -3.73 -8.07 -8.06
C GLN A 211 -4.83 -7.11 -7.61
N ARG A 212 -5.77 -7.53 -6.77
CA ARG A 212 -6.84 -6.66 -6.25
C ARG A 212 -6.26 -5.49 -5.47
N GLY A 213 -5.22 -5.71 -4.68
CA GLY A 213 -4.49 -4.64 -4.00
C GLY A 213 -3.85 -3.66 -4.98
N ALA A 214 -3.04 -4.17 -5.91
CA ALA A 214 -2.30 -3.35 -6.88
C ALA A 214 -3.23 -2.63 -7.88
N GLU A 215 -4.06 -3.37 -8.60
CA GLU A 215 -4.98 -2.86 -9.62
C GLU A 215 -6.07 -1.96 -9.00
N GLY A 216 -6.58 -2.33 -7.82
CA GLY A 216 -7.55 -1.52 -7.09
C GLY A 216 -7.00 -0.14 -6.77
N ALA A 217 -5.74 -0.04 -6.34
CA ALA A 217 -5.09 1.24 -6.09
C ALA A 217 -5.01 2.12 -7.35
N LEU A 218 -4.65 1.53 -8.49
CA LEU A 218 -4.61 2.27 -9.76
C LEU A 218 -6.00 2.76 -10.18
N LEU A 219 -7.02 1.92 -10.07
CA LEU A 219 -8.41 2.28 -10.39
C LEU A 219 -8.94 3.40 -9.49
N TRP A 220 -8.60 3.37 -8.20
CA TRP A 220 -8.98 4.43 -7.27
C TRP A 220 -8.35 5.76 -7.66
N ILE A 221 -7.06 5.78 -7.97
CA ILE A 221 -6.33 6.99 -8.37
C ILE A 221 -6.89 7.55 -9.69
N ASP A 222 -7.11 6.69 -10.70
CA ASP A 222 -7.67 7.11 -12.00
C ASP A 222 -9.06 7.75 -11.87
N GLY A 223 -9.86 7.29 -10.91
CA GLY A 223 -11.19 7.83 -10.65
C GLY A 223 -11.21 9.20 -9.96
N LEU A 224 -10.09 9.64 -9.36
CA LEU A 224 -10.07 10.82 -8.50
C LEU A 224 -10.34 12.12 -9.25
N ASP A 225 -9.80 12.30 -10.46
CA ASP A 225 -10.04 13.50 -11.27
C ASP A 225 -11.54 13.77 -11.43
N TYR A 226 -12.27 12.73 -11.84
CA TYR A 226 -13.71 12.82 -12.04
C TYR A 226 -14.46 13.00 -10.72
N HIS A 227 -14.11 12.24 -9.68
CA HIS A 227 -14.78 12.30 -8.37
C HIS A 227 -14.64 13.66 -7.70
N LEU A 228 -13.41 14.20 -7.62
CA LEU A 228 -13.12 15.49 -6.99
C LEU A 228 -13.84 16.63 -7.73
N TRP A 229 -13.82 16.62 -9.05
CA TRP A 229 -14.55 17.61 -9.84
C TRP A 229 -16.07 17.54 -9.62
N GLN A 230 -16.66 16.33 -9.67
CA GLN A 230 -18.11 16.14 -9.46
C GLN A 230 -18.56 16.58 -8.07
N ASN A 231 -17.73 16.32 -7.06
CA ASN A 231 -18.05 16.58 -5.67
C ASN A 231 -17.45 17.89 -5.13
N LYS A 232 -16.93 18.77 -6.00
CA LYS A 232 -16.11 19.93 -5.60
C LYS A 232 -16.70 20.84 -4.52
N VAL A 233 -18.03 20.90 -4.41
CA VAL A 233 -18.74 21.71 -3.40
C VAL A 233 -18.79 21.06 -2.01
N LEU A 234 -18.41 19.79 -1.92
CA LEU A 234 -18.38 18.99 -0.69
C LEU A 234 -16.95 18.80 -0.17
N ILE A 235 -15.96 18.87 -1.06
CA ILE A 235 -14.55 18.64 -0.76
C ILE A 235 -13.98 19.79 0.08
N THR A 236 -13.23 19.45 1.14
CA THR A 236 -12.48 20.39 1.98
C THR A 236 -10.99 20.29 1.69
N GLU A 237 -10.21 21.28 2.12
CA GLU A 237 -8.74 21.22 2.07
C GLU A 237 -8.20 20.00 2.82
N GLU A 238 -8.73 19.72 4.02
CA GLU A 238 -8.34 18.53 4.80
C GLU A 238 -8.57 17.20 4.06
N MET A 239 -9.66 17.08 3.30
CA MET A 239 -9.91 15.89 2.48
C MET A 239 -8.90 15.76 1.34
N LEU A 240 -8.48 16.87 0.75
CA LEU A 240 -7.49 16.88 -0.33
C LEU A 240 -6.11 16.50 0.21
N ASP A 241 -5.69 17.09 1.33
CA ASP A 241 -4.40 16.82 1.97
C ASP A 241 -4.29 15.33 2.35
N ARG A 242 -5.33 14.79 3.00
CA ARG A 242 -5.38 13.37 3.38
C ARG A 242 -5.46 12.45 2.16
N GLY A 243 -6.34 12.77 1.20
CA GLY A 243 -6.47 11.99 -0.01
C GLY A 243 -5.18 11.96 -0.83
N LEU A 244 -4.41 13.04 -0.85
CA LEU A 244 -3.11 13.08 -1.52
C LEU A 244 -2.08 12.21 -0.78
N TRP A 245 -2.09 12.21 0.55
CA TRP A 245 -1.28 11.26 1.34
C TRP A 245 -1.65 9.80 1.04
N ASP A 246 -2.93 9.49 0.90
CA ASP A 246 -3.40 8.15 0.55
C ASP A 246 -2.96 7.74 -0.86
N VAL A 247 -3.06 8.66 -1.83
CA VAL A 247 -2.55 8.48 -3.20
C VAL A 247 -1.04 8.22 -3.18
N LYS A 248 -0.27 9.05 -2.48
CA LYS A 248 1.18 8.89 -2.35
C LYS A 248 1.51 7.53 -1.74
N SER A 249 0.80 7.13 -0.69
CA SER A 249 0.96 5.84 -0.03
C SER A 249 0.66 4.68 -0.97
N MET A 250 -0.45 4.72 -1.71
CA MET A 250 -0.81 3.71 -2.71
C MET A 250 0.27 3.56 -3.79
N LEU A 251 0.76 4.67 -4.34
CA LEU A 251 1.86 4.65 -5.32
C LEU A 251 3.14 4.11 -4.69
N GLY A 252 3.44 4.46 -3.44
CA GLY A 252 4.62 3.95 -2.72
C GLY A 252 4.55 2.43 -2.52
N GLY A 253 3.40 1.91 -2.11
CA GLY A 253 3.19 0.46 -2.00
C GLY A 253 3.33 -0.25 -3.35
N TYR A 254 2.77 0.34 -4.42
CA TYR A 254 2.90 -0.18 -5.78
C TYR A 254 4.36 -0.17 -6.24
N TYR A 255 5.09 0.91 -5.98
CA TYR A 255 6.51 1.03 -6.32
C TYR A 255 7.36 -0.05 -5.63
N LEU A 256 7.13 -0.33 -4.34
CA LEU A 256 7.85 -1.39 -3.62
C LEU A 256 7.58 -2.79 -4.20
N LEU A 257 6.33 -3.07 -4.59
CA LEU A 257 5.99 -4.31 -5.30
C LEU A 257 6.69 -4.35 -6.66
N GLY A 258 6.59 -3.28 -7.44
CA GLY A 258 7.19 -3.19 -8.76
C GLY A 258 8.71 -3.33 -8.73
N SER A 259 9.38 -2.69 -7.76
CA SER A 259 10.84 -2.78 -7.58
C SER A 259 11.26 -4.20 -7.24
N ALA A 260 10.50 -4.92 -6.40
CA ALA A 260 10.76 -6.31 -6.10
C ALA A 260 10.70 -7.19 -7.36
N VAL A 261 9.72 -6.94 -8.24
CA VAL A 261 9.60 -7.69 -9.49
C VAL A 261 10.67 -7.32 -10.51
N ARG A 262 11.07 -6.05 -10.58
CA ARG A 262 12.24 -5.61 -11.38
C ARG A 262 13.50 -6.34 -10.92
N ASP A 263 13.76 -6.36 -9.61
CA ASP A 263 14.95 -7.00 -9.05
C ASP A 263 14.89 -8.53 -9.20
N LEU A 264 13.69 -9.11 -9.14
CA LEU A 264 13.45 -10.51 -9.49
C LEU A 264 13.83 -10.81 -10.94
N ALA A 265 13.42 -9.96 -11.88
CA ALA A 265 13.77 -10.08 -13.30
C ALA A 265 15.29 -9.95 -13.55
N GLY A 266 15.98 -9.13 -12.75
CA GLY A 266 17.44 -9.00 -12.76
C GLY A 266 18.19 -10.10 -12.02
N GLY A 267 17.51 -10.89 -11.17
CA GLY A 267 18.16 -11.86 -10.28
C GLY A 267 18.90 -11.22 -9.09
N GLU A 268 18.52 -10.01 -8.72
CA GLU A 268 19.21 -9.15 -7.74
C GLU A 268 18.50 -9.11 -6.36
N ILE A 269 17.46 -9.93 -6.16
CA ILE A 269 16.67 -9.97 -4.92
C ILE A 269 16.74 -11.34 -4.24
N SER A 270 16.81 -11.34 -2.90
CA SER A 270 16.66 -12.54 -2.07
C SER A 270 15.19 -12.98 -2.01
N ASP A 271 14.94 -14.25 -1.77
CA ASP A 271 13.56 -14.77 -1.73
C ASP A 271 12.78 -14.21 -0.52
N GLU A 272 13.44 -13.98 0.62
CA GLU A 272 12.82 -13.31 1.77
C GLU A 272 12.39 -11.88 1.46
N SER A 273 13.26 -11.14 0.78
CA SER A 273 13.00 -9.74 0.41
C SER A 273 11.92 -9.65 -0.66
N LEU A 274 11.88 -10.61 -1.58
CA LEU A 274 10.83 -10.73 -2.58
C LEU A 274 9.46 -10.89 -1.92
N SER A 275 9.29 -11.89 -1.04
CA SER A 275 8.02 -12.10 -0.33
C SER A 275 7.63 -10.88 0.51
N ALA A 276 8.59 -10.30 1.23
CA ALA A 276 8.31 -9.17 2.10
C ALA A 276 7.87 -7.92 1.34
N LEU A 277 8.52 -7.60 0.21
CA LEU A 277 8.16 -6.44 -0.61
C LEU A 277 6.83 -6.65 -1.36
N ILE A 278 6.52 -7.87 -1.80
CA ILE A 278 5.20 -8.17 -2.41
C ILE A 278 4.09 -8.01 -1.38
N SER A 279 4.19 -8.70 -0.24
CA SER A 279 3.17 -8.65 0.82
C SER A 279 3.07 -7.24 1.43
N GLY A 280 4.20 -6.61 1.70
CA GLY A 280 4.30 -5.25 2.25
C GLY A 280 3.76 -4.18 1.33
N GLY A 281 4.20 -4.18 0.06
CA GLY A 281 3.72 -3.24 -0.96
C GLY A 281 2.22 -3.38 -1.18
N THR A 282 1.72 -4.62 -1.26
CA THR A 282 0.29 -4.90 -1.37
C THR A 282 -0.46 -4.39 -0.13
N ALA A 283 0.02 -4.66 1.08
CA ALA A 283 -0.60 -4.17 2.31
C ALA A 283 -0.71 -2.63 2.33
N ILE A 284 0.36 -1.93 1.94
CA ILE A 284 0.35 -0.46 1.82
C ILE A 284 -0.71 0.00 0.80
N THR A 285 -0.78 -0.64 -0.38
CA THR A 285 -1.79 -0.29 -1.40
C THR A 285 -3.22 -0.49 -0.90
N ILE A 286 -3.48 -1.56 -0.14
CA ILE A 286 -4.80 -1.84 0.42
C ILE A 286 -5.18 -0.83 1.48
N ILE A 287 -4.24 -0.52 2.39
CA ILE A 287 -4.46 0.50 3.42
C ILE A 287 -4.81 1.83 2.75
N GLY A 288 -4.00 2.29 1.78
CA GLY A 288 -4.26 3.55 1.09
C GLY A 288 -5.64 3.60 0.41
N GLN A 289 -6.11 2.49 -0.17
CA GLN A 289 -7.46 2.43 -0.76
C GLN A 289 -8.57 2.58 0.28
N GLU A 290 -8.46 1.87 1.40
CA GLU A 290 -9.45 1.93 2.48
C GLU A 290 -9.51 3.31 3.13
N PHE A 291 -8.35 3.96 3.31
CA PHE A 291 -8.25 5.30 3.86
C PHE A 291 -8.74 6.37 2.88
N LEU A 292 -8.33 6.32 1.61
CA LEU A 292 -8.86 7.22 0.58
C LEU A 292 -10.39 7.18 0.51
N ARG A 293 -10.95 5.97 0.58
CA ARG A 293 -12.39 5.76 0.61
C ARG A 293 -13.03 6.53 1.77
N ASN A 294 -12.46 6.46 2.96
CA ASN A 294 -13.01 7.09 4.15
C ASN A 294 -12.73 8.60 4.21
N ASP A 295 -11.57 9.05 3.71
CA ASP A 295 -11.12 10.44 3.82
C ASP A 295 -11.68 11.35 2.71
N ALA A 296 -11.79 10.86 1.47
CA ALA A 296 -12.15 11.71 0.33
C ALA A 296 -13.38 11.23 -0.48
N ILE A 297 -13.79 9.97 -0.35
CA ILE A 297 -14.84 9.39 -1.20
C ILE A 297 -16.21 9.32 -0.48
N GLN A 298 -16.26 8.70 0.69
CA GLN A 298 -17.49 8.54 1.46
C GLN A 298 -17.82 9.77 2.30
N ILE A 299 -18.15 10.86 1.62
CA ILE A 299 -18.40 12.15 2.26
C ILE A 299 -19.71 12.14 3.06
N THR A 300 -19.59 12.23 4.38
CA THR A 300 -20.74 12.35 5.29
C THR A 300 -21.07 13.81 5.62
N ASP A 301 -22.28 14.06 6.17
CA ASP A 301 -22.74 15.41 6.54
C ASP A 301 -21.80 16.17 7.51
N PRO A 302 -21.16 15.52 8.51
CA PRO A 302 -20.17 16.18 9.37
C PRO A 302 -18.85 16.53 8.67
N MET A 303 -18.49 15.82 7.61
CA MET A 303 -17.18 15.98 6.95
C MET A 303 -17.20 17.04 5.85
N ARG A 304 -18.33 17.16 5.14
CA ARG A 304 -18.43 18.02 3.96
C ARG A 304 -18.19 19.50 4.26
N ALA A 305 -17.74 20.21 3.24
CA ALA A 305 -17.63 21.67 3.28
C ALA A 305 -18.93 22.32 3.79
N PRO A 306 -18.82 23.38 4.64
CA PRO A 306 -19.98 24.09 5.16
C PRO A 306 -20.89 24.57 4.03
N ARG A 307 -22.22 24.51 4.22
CA ARG A 307 -23.11 25.20 3.30
C ARG A 307 -22.89 26.70 3.49
N GLU A 308 -22.50 27.40 2.42
CA GLU A 308 -22.60 28.85 2.40
C GLU A 308 -24.06 29.23 2.67
N VAL A 309 -24.32 29.80 3.85
CA VAL A 309 -25.62 30.38 4.15
C VAL A 309 -25.66 31.71 3.42
N SER A 310 -26.19 31.72 2.19
CA SER A 310 -26.49 32.98 1.51
C SER A 310 -27.45 33.79 2.38
N PRO A 311 -27.16 35.07 2.70
CA PRO A 311 -28.07 35.95 3.43
C PRO A 311 -29.35 36.26 2.65
#